data_AF-A0A318SUA9-F1
#
_entry.id   AF-A0A318SUA9-F1
#
_cell.length_a   1.000
_cell.length_b   1.000
_cell.length_c   1.000
_cell.angle_alpha   90.00
_cell.angle_beta   90.00
_cell.angle_gamma   90.00
#
_symmetry.space_group_name_H-M   'P 1'
#
loop_
_entity.id
_entity.type
_entity.pdbx_description
1 polymer ?
#
loop_
_entity_poly.entity_id
_entity_poly.type
_entity_poly.pdbx_seq_one_letter_code
_entity_poly.pdbx_strand_id
1 'polypeptide(L)'
;MKFAAKTEIAAPQQFAFDQLSDFARFEEAIRARGAQLQRQPAEQGLLGTRWDGEVAFRGRHREVGAELTQWDPPAGYGLSVDSGGFVGDFVLALRPLDAARCALSVELVLEPTSMSARLMLQSLKLARGNLERRFSDRVQAQGQEIAAAWRAKGARGRRPSPAPPRSGAGRRGRRPSAAGDR
;
A
#
# COMPACT_ATOMS: atom_id res chain seq x y z
N MET A 1 -23.13 1.46 8.83
CA MET A 1 -23.00 0.82 7.50
C MET A 1 -21.66 0.12 7.49
N LYS A 2 -21.57 -1.06 6.89
CA LYS A 2 -20.35 -1.86 6.89
C LYS A 2 -19.98 -2.21 5.46
N PHE A 3 -18.71 -2.01 5.13
CA PHE A 3 -18.07 -2.47 3.91
C PHE A 3 -17.03 -3.51 4.29
N ALA A 4 -16.96 -4.59 3.53
CA ALA A 4 -15.94 -5.60 3.69
C ALA A 4 -15.53 -6.11 2.32
N ALA A 5 -14.23 -6.31 2.13
CA ALA A 5 -13.68 -6.86 0.91
C ALA A 5 -12.48 -7.75 1.26
N LYS A 6 -12.31 -8.80 0.44
CA LYS A 6 -11.21 -9.74 0.56
C LYS A 6 -10.54 -9.89 -0.78
N THR A 7 -9.22 -10.08 -0.76
CA THR A 7 -8.46 -10.36 -1.97
C THR A 7 -7.22 -11.18 -1.60
N GLU A 8 -6.70 -11.95 -2.55
CA GLU A 8 -5.43 -12.64 -2.41
C GLU A 8 -4.33 -11.83 -3.08
N ILE A 9 -3.16 -11.81 -2.46
CA ILE A 9 -1.99 -11.07 -2.93
C ILE A 9 -0.89 -12.08 -3.21
N ALA A 10 -0.36 -12.07 -4.43
CA ALA A 10 0.79 -12.88 -4.83
C ALA A 10 2.12 -12.26 -4.34
N ALA A 11 2.23 -12.06 -3.03
CA ALA A 11 3.43 -11.65 -2.32
C ALA A 11 3.46 -12.24 -0.89
N PRO A 12 4.64 -12.39 -0.27
CA PRO A 12 4.75 -12.76 1.14
C PRO A 12 4.05 -11.76 2.05
N GLN A 13 3.48 -12.24 3.16
CA GLN A 13 2.72 -11.42 4.11
C GLN A 13 3.49 -10.19 4.59
N GLN A 14 4.75 -10.35 5.01
CA GLN A 14 5.56 -9.23 5.49
C GLN A 14 5.69 -8.13 4.43
N PHE A 15 5.99 -8.51 3.18
CA PHE A 15 6.12 -7.54 2.10
C PHE A 15 4.80 -6.80 1.82
N ALA A 16 3.67 -7.52 1.86
CA ALA A 16 2.37 -6.89 1.72
C ALA A 16 2.06 -5.94 2.87
N PHE A 17 2.36 -6.34 4.12
CA PHE A 17 2.18 -5.51 5.30
C PHE A 17 3.00 -4.22 5.22
N ASP A 18 4.28 -4.29 4.86
CA ASP A 18 5.16 -3.13 4.72
C ASP A 18 4.60 -2.11 3.70
N GLN A 19 4.01 -2.60 2.61
CA GLN A 19 3.38 -1.74 1.59
C GLN A 19 2.04 -1.15 2.06
N LEU A 20 1.28 -1.88 2.87
CA LEU A 20 -0.03 -1.46 3.38
C LEU A 20 0.08 -0.55 4.60
N SER A 21 1.20 -0.57 5.30
CA SER A 21 1.48 0.26 6.48
C SER A 21 2.43 1.42 6.20
N ASP A 22 2.73 1.70 4.93
CA ASP A 22 3.46 2.90 4.50
C ASP A 22 2.55 4.13 4.61
N PHE A 23 2.33 4.59 5.85
CA PHE A 23 1.47 5.72 6.15
C PHE A 23 1.94 7.01 5.46
N ALA A 24 3.26 7.21 5.31
CA ALA A 24 3.82 8.38 4.63
C ALA A 24 3.36 8.45 3.16
N ARG A 25 3.40 7.31 2.44
CA ARG A 25 2.87 7.22 1.09
C ARG A 25 1.37 7.50 1.02
N PHE A 26 0.59 7.04 2.00
CA PHE A 26 -0.84 7.36 2.04
C PHE A 26 -1.09 8.85 2.31
N GLU A 27 -0.34 9.46 3.21
CA GLU A 27 -0.41 10.89 3.52
C GLU A 27 -0.10 11.74 2.28
N GLU A 28 0.91 11.37 1.50
CA GLU A 28 1.24 12.03 0.22
C GLU A 28 0.11 11.88 -0.81
N ALA A 29 -0.43 10.67 -0.97
CA ALA A 29 -1.52 10.41 -1.90
C ALA A 29 -2.82 11.15 -1.52
N ILE A 30 -3.09 11.30 -0.23
CA ILE A 30 -4.22 12.07 0.29
C ILE A 30 -4.01 13.57 0.04
N ARG A 31 -2.82 14.10 0.35
CA ARG A 31 -2.47 15.50 0.08
C ARG A 31 -2.53 15.85 -1.41
N ALA A 32 -2.08 14.96 -2.28
CA ALA A 32 -2.16 15.13 -3.73
C ALA A 32 -3.61 15.24 -4.26
N ARG A 33 -4.61 14.81 -3.47
CA ARG A 33 -6.05 14.94 -3.78
C ARG A 33 -6.67 16.21 -3.18
N GLY A 34 -5.85 17.14 -2.69
CA GLY A 34 -6.28 18.43 -2.17
C GLY A 34 -6.73 18.42 -0.71
N ALA A 35 -6.47 17.34 0.03
CA ALA A 35 -6.71 17.29 1.47
C ALA A 35 -5.54 17.92 2.23
N GLN A 36 -5.84 18.66 3.30
CA GLN A 36 -4.85 19.02 4.29
C GLN A 36 -4.80 17.90 5.32
N LEU A 37 -3.60 17.39 5.65
CA LEU A 37 -3.43 16.29 6.59
C LEU A 37 -2.21 16.59 7.46
N GLN A 38 -2.40 16.54 8.77
CA GLN A 38 -1.39 16.74 9.79
C GLN A 38 -1.28 15.46 10.62
N ARG A 39 -0.06 14.94 10.74
CA ARG A 39 0.22 13.78 11.57
C ARG A 39 0.66 14.22 12.96
N GLN A 40 0.01 13.67 13.97
CA GLN A 40 0.35 13.79 15.37
C GLN A 40 0.92 12.44 15.84
N PRO A 41 2.25 12.32 15.96
CA PRO A 41 2.86 11.07 16.38
C PRO A 41 2.48 10.74 17.83
N ALA A 42 2.37 9.45 18.12
CA ALA A 42 2.29 8.97 19.50
C ALA A 42 3.60 9.21 20.25
N GLU A 43 3.53 9.21 21.59
CA GLU A 43 4.72 9.35 22.44
C GLU A 43 5.71 8.18 22.26
N GLN A 44 5.21 6.97 21.99
CA GLN A 44 6.00 5.76 21.82
C GLN A 44 5.46 4.89 20.69
N GLY A 45 6.33 4.52 19.75
CA GLY A 45 5.96 3.67 18.62
C GLY A 45 4.95 4.32 17.67
N LEU A 46 4.05 3.52 17.10
CA LEU A 46 3.03 4.00 16.16
C LEU A 46 1.61 3.99 16.76
N LEU A 47 1.33 3.12 17.73
CA LEU A 47 -0.01 2.99 18.32
C LEU A 47 -0.42 4.31 19.00
N GLY A 48 -1.63 4.79 18.72
CA GLY A 48 -2.10 6.12 19.15
C GLY A 48 -1.67 7.27 18.24
N THR A 49 -0.90 7.02 17.16
CA THR A 49 -0.63 8.06 16.16
C THR A 49 -1.94 8.51 15.55
N ARG A 50 -2.15 9.83 15.49
CA ARG A 50 -3.34 10.44 14.94
C ARG A 50 -3.02 11.23 13.68
N TRP A 51 -3.98 11.27 12.77
CA TRP A 51 -3.97 12.14 11.60
C TRP A 51 -5.25 12.97 11.62
N ASP A 52 -5.09 14.27 11.52
CA ASP A 52 -6.21 15.21 11.43
C ASP A 52 -6.10 16.02 10.15
N GLY A 53 -7.23 16.37 9.56
CA GLY A 53 -7.23 17.02 8.28
C GLY A 53 -8.58 17.50 7.82
N GLU A 54 -8.62 17.96 6.59
CA GLU A 54 -9.86 18.38 5.93
C GLU A 54 -9.97 17.78 4.54
N VAL A 55 -11.16 17.26 4.22
CA VAL A 55 -11.49 16.75 2.88
C VAL A 55 -12.71 17.45 2.32
N ALA A 56 -12.68 17.76 1.02
CA ALA A 56 -13.85 18.25 0.32
C ALA A 56 -14.83 17.10 0.03
N PHE A 57 -16.03 17.17 0.61
CA PHE A 57 -17.11 16.22 0.34
C PHE A 57 -18.39 16.95 -0.04
N ARG A 58 -18.87 16.71 -1.28
CA ARG A 58 -20.05 17.38 -1.87
C ARG A 58 -19.96 18.92 -1.76
N GLY A 59 -18.81 19.48 -2.10
CA GLY A 59 -18.57 20.93 -2.10
C GLY A 59 -18.43 21.57 -0.71
N ARG A 60 -18.37 20.79 0.36
CA ARG A 60 -18.08 21.27 1.72
C ARG A 60 -16.82 20.65 2.27
N HIS A 61 -16.00 21.45 2.93
CA HIS A 61 -14.88 20.96 3.71
C HIS A 61 -15.42 20.26 4.95
N ARG A 62 -14.89 19.07 5.22
CA ARG A 62 -15.19 18.29 6.42
C ARG A 62 -13.88 17.95 7.09
N GLU A 63 -13.82 18.22 8.38
CA GLU A 63 -12.78 17.67 9.24
C GLU A 63 -12.82 16.15 9.15
N VAL A 64 -11.64 15.56 9.08
CA VAL A 64 -11.39 14.13 9.13
C VAL A 64 -10.32 13.86 10.19
N GLY A 65 -10.58 12.85 11.01
CA GLY A 65 -9.65 12.30 11.97
C GLY A 65 -9.44 10.82 11.70
N ALA A 66 -8.23 10.34 11.93
CA ALA A 66 -7.95 8.92 12.02
C ALA A 66 -6.91 8.66 13.10
N GLU A 67 -7.06 7.60 13.88
CA GLU A 67 -6.14 7.22 14.94
C GLU A 67 -5.78 5.74 14.84
N LEU A 68 -4.50 5.41 14.97
CA LEU A 68 -4.03 4.03 14.99
C LEU A 68 -4.40 3.35 16.31
N THR A 69 -5.42 2.51 16.29
CA THR A 69 -5.98 1.85 17.48
C THR A 69 -5.49 0.41 17.67
N GLN A 70 -4.94 -0.20 16.63
CA GLN A 70 -4.33 -1.52 16.72
C GLN A 70 -3.10 -1.59 15.81
N TRP A 71 -2.04 -2.24 16.29
CA TRP A 71 -0.80 -2.44 15.53
C TRP A 71 -0.25 -3.83 15.82
N ASP A 72 -0.36 -4.74 14.84
CA ASP A 72 0.06 -6.15 14.96
C ASP A 72 0.82 -6.60 13.71
N PRO A 73 2.05 -6.12 13.48
CA PRO A 73 2.83 -6.48 12.30
C PRO A 73 3.27 -7.96 12.32
N PRO A 74 3.17 -8.72 11.20
CA PRO A 74 2.60 -8.35 9.89
C PRO A 74 1.13 -8.77 9.72
N ALA A 75 0.43 -9.12 10.79
CA ALA A 75 -0.96 -9.57 10.78
C ALA A 75 -1.94 -8.44 10.44
N GLY A 76 -1.69 -7.19 10.79
CA GLY A 76 -2.60 -6.10 10.44
C GLY A 76 -2.52 -4.89 11.35
N TYR A 77 -3.48 -3.98 11.14
CA TYR A 77 -3.65 -2.80 11.97
C TYR A 77 -5.11 -2.31 11.90
N GLY A 78 -5.48 -1.50 12.89
CA GLY A 78 -6.80 -0.89 13.02
C GLY A 78 -6.69 0.62 13.12
N LEU A 79 -7.65 1.32 12.52
CA LEU A 79 -7.82 2.76 12.65
C LEU A 79 -9.22 3.07 13.16
N SER A 80 -9.34 3.93 14.18
CA SER A 80 -10.58 4.67 14.39
C SER A 80 -10.60 5.86 13.43
N VAL A 81 -11.76 6.19 12.89
CA VAL A 81 -11.94 7.27 11.91
C VAL A 81 -13.13 8.12 12.32
N ASP A 82 -13.00 9.43 12.25
CA ASP A 82 -14.08 10.37 12.52
C ASP A 82 -14.16 11.43 11.41
N SER A 83 -15.38 11.84 11.05
CA SER A 83 -15.57 12.94 10.08
C SER A 83 -16.98 13.52 10.12
N GLY A 84 -17.09 14.82 10.38
CA GLY A 84 -18.29 15.62 10.10
C GLY A 84 -19.63 14.99 10.51
N GLY A 85 -19.70 14.35 11.68
CA GLY A 85 -20.88 13.65 12.20
C GLY A 85 -20.91 12.13 11.97
N PHE A 86 -19.81 11.53 11.52
CA PHE A 86 -19.60 10.08 11.45
C PHE A 86 -18.42 9.69 12.33
N VAL A 87 -18.53 8.50 12.92
CA VAL A 87 -17.40 7.74 13.48
C VAL A 87 -17.34 6.40 12.78
N GLY A 88 -16.19 5.74 12.84
CA GLY A 88 -16.02 4.45 12.21
C GLY A 88 -14.75 3.74 12.60
N ASP A 89 -14.72 2.47 12.25
CA ASP A 89 -13.60 1.58 12.50
C ASP A 89 -13.16 0.98 11.17
N PHE A 90 -11.88 1.11 10.88
CA PHE A 90 -11.23 0.51 9.74
C PHE A 90 -10.29 -0.58 10.25
N VAL A 91 -10.42 -1.79 9.72
CA VAL A 91 -9.56 -2.92 10.10
C VAL A 91 -8.95 -3.52 8.84
N LEU A 92 -7.63 -3.63 8.83
CA LEU A 92 -6.87 -4.35 7.83
C LEU A 92 -6.26 -5.60 8.47
N ALA A 93 -6.56 -6.77 7.90
CA ALA A 93 -6.00 -8.03 8.36
C ALA A 93 -5.37 -8.81 7.19
N LEU A 94 -4.18 -9.32 7.43
CA LEU A 94 -3.42 -10.18 6.55
C LEU A 94 -3.25 -11.56 7.19
N ARG A 95 -3.44 -12.60 6.39
CA ARG A 95 -3.17 -13.98 6.80
C ARG A 95 -2.28 -14.65 5.76
N PRO A 96 -1.20 -15.33 6.15
CA PRO A 96 -0.39 -16.08 5.19
C PRO A 96 -1.22 -17.24 4.63
N LEU A 97 -1.11 -17.46 3.32
CA LEU A 97 -1.63 -18.66 2.67
C LEU A 97 -0.49 -19.66 2.43
N ASP A 98 0.63 -19.15 1.92
CA ASP A 98 1.90 -19.86 1.77
C ASP A 98 3.08 -18.87 1.80
N ALA A 99 4.29 -19.32 1.48
CA ALA A 99 5.50 -18.48 1.51
C ALA A 99 5.50 -17.32 0.49
N ALA A 100 4.68 -17.38 -0.55
CA ALA A 100 4.63 -16.40 -1.64
C ALA A 100 3.27 -15.71 -1.79
N ARG A 101 2.27 -16.07 -0.98
CA ARG A 101 0.90 -15.53 -1.06
C ARG A 101 0.29 -15.26 0.32
N CYS A 102 -0.50 -14.21 0.40
CA CYS A 102 -1.32 -13.90 1.58
C CYS A 102 -2.73 -13.47 1.21
N ALA A 103 -3.69 -13.69 2.10
CA ALA A 103 -5.04 -13.17 2.01
C ALA A 103 -5.14 -11.85 2.76
N LEU A 104 -5.67 -10.82 2.10
CA LEU A 104 -6.03 -9.52 2.67
C LEU A 104 -7.54 -9.47 2.92
N SER A 105 -7.92 -9.03 4.11
CA SER A 105 -9.28 -8.64 4.47
C SER A 105 -9.28 -7.19 4.92
N VAL A 106 -10.19 -6.39 4.39
CA VAL A 106 -10.38 -4.99 4.78
C VAL A 106 -11.83 -4.80 5.17
N GLU A 107 -12.05 -4.20 6.33
CA GLU A 107 -13.36 -3.86 6.84
C GLU A 107 -13.42 -2.37 7.19
N LEU A 108 -14.55 -1.74 6.88
CA LEU A 108 -14.86 -0.37 7.29
C LEU A 108 -16.29 -0.33 7.81
N VAL A 109 -16.45 0.03 9.08
CA VAL A 109 -17.74 0.30 9.72
C VAL A 109 -17.89 1.80 9.90
N LEU A 110 -19.04 2.36 9.51
CA LEU A 110 -19.36 3.77 9.63
C LEU A 110 -20.69 3.96 10.37
N GLU A 111 -20.68 4.75 11.42
CA GLU A 111 -21.82 5.04 12.27
C GLU A 111 -22.09 6.54 12.34
N PRO A 112 -23.36 6.96 12.25
CA PRO A 112 -23.70 8.38 12.29
C PRO A 112 -23.90 8.85 13.74
N THR A 113 -23.19 9.91 14.13
CA THR A 113 -23.29 10.51 15.47
C THR A 113 -24.28 11.68 15.55
N SER A 114 -24.78 12.17 14.42
CA SER A 114 -25.75 13.28 14.34
C SER A 114 -27.00 12.94 13.52
N MET A 115 -28.07 13.73 13.67
CA MET A 115 -29.30 13.56 12.88
C MET A 115 -29.03 13.76 11.38
N SER A 116 -28.28 14.81 11.03
CA SER A 116 -27.88 15.07 9.64
C SER A 116 -27.05 13.93 9.05
N ALA A 117 -26.13 13.34 9.82
CA ALA A 117 -25.37 12.17 9.38
C ALA A 117 -26.24 10.92 9.23
N ARG A 118 -27.24 10.71 10.10
CA ARG A 118 -28.20 9.61 9.96
C ARG A 118 -28.97 9.71 8.65
N LEU A 119 -29.46 10.89 8.30
CA LEU A 119 -30.13 11.14 7.01
C LEU A 119 -29.20 10.90 5.83
N MET A 120 -27.95 11.40 5.90
CA MET A 120 -26.94 11.13 4.87
C MET A 120 -26.68 9.63 4.72
N LEU A 121 -26.55 8.89 5.82
CA LEU A 121 -26.35 7.45 5.80
C LEU A 121 -27.51 6.72 5.12
N GLN A 122 -28.76 7.14 5.34
CA GLN A 122 -29.91 6.56 4.63
C GLN A 122 -29.80 6.75 3.11
N SER A 123 -29.40 7.95 2.66
CA SER A 123 -29.16 8.18 1.23
C SER A 123 -28.02 7.32 0.67
N LEU A 124 -26.93 7.14 1.45
CA LEU A 124 -25.82 6.26 1.06
C LEU A 124 -26.27 4.80 0.97
N LYS A 125 -27.19 4.35 1.84
CA LYS A 125 -27.73 2.98 1.80
C LYS A 125 -28.46 2.68 0.49
N LEU A 126 -29.10 3.68 -0.13
CA LEU A 126 -29.71 3.51 -1.46
C LEU A 126 -28.66 3.25 -2.56
N ALA A 127 -27.47 3.85 -2.43
CA ALA A 127 -26.35 3.63 -3.33
C ALA A 127 -25.40 2.49 -2.89
N ARG A 128 -25.80 1.70 -1.89
CA ARG A 128 -24.93 0.71 -1.21
C ARG A 128 -24.25 -0.24 -2.17
N GLY A 129 -24.99 -0.84 -3.11
CA GLY A 129 -24.41 -1.82 -4.05
C GLY A 129 -23.29 -1.24 -4.93
N ASN A 130 -23.42 0.02 -5.37
CA ASN A 130 -22.36 0.69 -6.13
C ASN A 130 -21.15 1.00 -5.24
N LEU A 131 -21.37 1.43 -4.00
CA LEU A 131 -20.30 1.71 -3.04
C LEU A 131 -19.55 0.44 -2.64
N GLU A 132 -20.26 -0.66 -2.37
CA GLU A 132 -19.66 -1.97 -2.07
C GLU A 132 -18.80 -2.48 -3.23
N ARG A 133 -19.29 -2.37 -4.47
CA ARG A 133 -18.51 -2.71 -5.66
C ARG A 133 -17.24 -1.87 -5.75
N ARG A 134 -17.35 -0.54 -5.67
CA ARG A 134 -16.18 0.36 -5.72
C ARG A 134 -15.18 0.08 -4.60
N PHE A 135 -15.66 -0.25 -3.40
CA PHE A 135 -14.83 -0.63 -2.27
C PHE A 135 -14.06 -1.93 -2.58
N SER A 136 -14.76 -2.97 -3.06
CA SER A 136 -14.15 -4.22 -3.49
C SER A 136 -13.12 -4.00 -4.60
N ASP A 137 -13.46 -3.25 -5.65
CA ASP A 137 -12.58 -2.95 -6.78
C ASP A 137 -11.29 -2.26 -6.30
N ARG A 138 -11.42 -1.30 -5.36
CA ARG A 138 -10.26 -0.59 -4.79
C ARG A 138 -9.34 -1.52 -4.00
N VAL A 139 -9.91 -2.43 -3.19
CA VAL A 139 -9.14 -3.41 -2.41
C VAL A 139 -8.44 -4.42 -3.32
N GLN A 140 -9.12 -4.89 -4.37
CA GLN A 140 -8.51 -5.76 -5.38
C GLN A 140 -7.36 -5.05 -6.11
N ALA A 141 -7.57 -3.80 -6.54
CA ALA A 141 -6.52 -3.01 -7.19
C ALA A 141 -5.30 -2.84 -6.29
N GLN A 142 -5.49 -2.57 -5.00
CA GLN A 142 -4.39 -2.49 -4.03
C GLN A 142 -3.60 -3.81 -3.96
N GLY A 143 -4.28 -4.95 -3.92
CA GLY A 143 -3.63 -6.27 -3.93
C GLY A 143 -2.82 -6.52 -5.21
N GLN A 144 -3.36 -6.13 -6.36
CA GLN A 144 -2.68 -6.25 -7.65
C GLN A 144 -1.43 -5.37 -7.74
N GLU A 145 -1.49 -4.13 -7.25
CA GLU A 145 -0.35 -3.20 -7.18
C GLU A 145 0.79 -3.78 -6.33
N ILE A 146 0.47 -4.35 -5.16
CA ILE A 146 1.45 -4.99 -4.27
C ILE A 146 2.07 -6.21 -4.94
N ALA A 147 1.26 -7.08 -5.56
CA ALA A 147 1.75 -8.24 -6.29
C ALA A 147 2.67 -7.84 -7.47
N ALA A 148 2.34 -6.75 -8.17
CA ALA A 148 3.19 -6.20 -9.23
C ALA A 148 4.53 -5.68 -8.69
N ALA A 149 4.51 -4.96 -7.57
CA ALA A 149 5.72 -4.47 -6.91
C ALA A 149 6.64 -5.63 -6.47
N TRP A 150 6.06 -6.70 -5.92
CA TRP A 150 6.81 -7.91 -5.53
C TRP A 150 7.48 -8.58 -6.74
N ARG A 151 6.75 -8.78 -7.84
CA ARG A 151 7.31 -9.33 -9.09
C ARG A 151 8.46 -8.48 -9.63
N ALA A 152 8.31 -7.15 -9.64
CA ALA A 152 9.36 -6.24 -10.09
C ALA A 152 10.61 -6.28 -9.19
N LYS A 153 10.46 -6.58 -7.89
CA LYS A 153 11.60 -6.78 -6.97
C LYS A 153 12.35 -8.08 -7.30
N GLY A 154 11.63 -9.18 -7.53
CA GLY A 154 12.22 -10.47 -7.93
C GLY A 154 12.97 -10.42 -9.28
N ALA A 155 12.44 -9.66 -10.25
CA ALA A 155 13.10 -9.46 -11.55
C ALA A 155 14.43 -8.69 -11.43
N ARG A 156 14.51 -7.70 -10.53
CA ARG A 156 15.74 -6.93 -10.28
C ARG A 156 16.85 -7.76 -9.63
N GLY A 157 16.50 -8.74 -8.80
CA GLY A 157 17.47 -9.67 -8.19
C GLY A 157 18.02 -10.75 -9.14
N ARG A 158 17.40 -10.95 -10.32
CA ARG A 158 17.78 -11.98 -11.31
C ARG A 158 18.60 -11.46 -12.49
N ARG A 159 19.13 -10.23 -12.46
CA ARG A 159 19.92 -9.68 -13.56
C ARG A 159 21.15 -10.59 -13.81
N PRO A 160 21.32 -11.19 -15.00
CA PRO A 160 22.47 -12.05 -15.25
C PRO A 160 23.75 -11.22 -15.15
N SER A 161 24.73 -11.76 -14.42
CA SER A 161 26.10 -11.21 -14.34
C SER A 161 26.62 -10.97 -15.76
N PRO A 162 27.28 -9.83 -16.07
CA PRO A 162 27.86 -9.62 -17.38
C PRO A 162 28.84 -10.75 -17.67
N ALA A 163 28.62 -11.45 -18.80
CA ALA A 163 29.46 -12.54 -19.24
C ALA A 163 30.94 -12.10 -19.25
N PRO A 164 31.89 -12.95 -18.79
CA PRO A 164 33.29 -12.58 -18.78
C PRO A 164 33.76 -12.25 -20.21
N PRO A 165 34.63 -11.24 -20.39
CA PRO A 165 35.11 -10.86 -21.70
C PRO A 165 35.78 -12.08 -22.35
N ARG A 166 35.34 -12.42 -23.56
CA ARG A 166 36.00 -13.43 -24.39
C ARG A 166 37.45 -12.97 -24.59
N SER A 167 38.40 -13.64 -23.95
CA SER A 167 39.83 -13.41 -24.19
C SER A 167 40.12 -13.73 -25.65
N GLY A 168 40.28 -12.69 -26.46
CA GLY A 168 40.83 -12.81 -27.80
C GLY A 168 42.26 -13.32 -27.70
N ALA A 169 42.47 -14.58 -28.07
CA ALA A 169 43.79 -15.16 -28.23
C ALA A 169 44.54 -14.36 -29.30
N GLY A 170 45.44 -13.49 -28.85
CA GLY A 170 46.33 -12.69 -29.68
C GLY A 170 47.23 -13.59 -30.51
N ARG A 171 47.24 -13.32 -31.81
CA ARG A 171 48.13 -13.86 -32.83
C ARG A 171 49.58 -13.90 -32.35
N ARG A 172 50.21 -15.09 -32.45
CA ARG A 172 51.65 -15.28 -32.33
C ARG A 172 52.37 -14.45 -33.41
N GLY A 173 53.21 -13.52 -32.97
CA GLY A 173 54.15 -12.78 -33.82
C GLY A 173 55.24 -13.70 -34.37
N ARG A 174 55.50 -13.57 -35.68
CA ARG A 174 56.68 -14.11 -36.36
C ARG A 174 57.94 -13.42 -35.83
N ARG A 175 58.95 -14.21 -35.46
CA ARG A 175 60.35 -13.76 -35.36
C ARG A 175 60.94 -13.59 -36.76
N PRO A 176 61.81 -12.60 -36.98
CA PRO A 176 62.95 -12.78 -37.87
C PRO A 176 64.24 -12.46 -37.12
N SER A 177 65.25 -13.32 -37.21
CA SER A 177 66.66 -12.88 -37.09
C SER A 177 67.63 -13.99 -37.51
N ALA A 178 68.78 -13.53 -38.02
CA ALA A 178 69.98 -14.21 -38.50
C ALA A 178 69.97 -14.51 -40.01
N ALA A 179 70.98 -14.17 -40.80
CA ALA A 179 72.23 -13.44 -40.56
C ALA A 179 72.87 -13.14 -41.94
N GLY A 180 73.78 -12.17 -42.01
CA GLY A 180 74.79 -12.15 -43.06
C GLY A 180 75.14 -10.75 -43.53
N ASP A 181 76.12 -10.11 -42.87
CA ASP A 181 76.98 -9.15 -43.53
C ASP A 181 78.43 -9.40 -43.11
N ARG A 182 79.32 -9.07 -44.06
CA ARG A 182 80.69 -9.51 -44.27
C ARG A 182 81.72 -8.87 -43.33
#